data_AF-A0A2B7Z369-F1
#
_entry.id   AF-A0A2B7Z369-F1
#
_cell.length_a   1.000
_cell.length_b   1.000
_cell.length_c   1.000
_cell.angle_alpha   90.00
_cell.angle_beta   90.00
_cell.angle_gamma   90.00
#
_symmetry.space_group_name_H-M   'P 1'
#
loop_
_entity.id
_entity.type
_entity.pdbx_description
1 polymer ?
#
loop_
_entity_poly.entity_id
_entity_poly.type
_entity_poly.pdbx_seq_one_letter_code
_entity_poly.pdbx_strand_id
1 'polypeptide(L)' 'MGDLSNTNPLCGKTVTIKFRGKTATATVKDKCMGCKGGSIDMTRSLFSKFAEEGEGRVGGAEWWFN' A
#
# COMPACT_ATOMS: atom_id res chain seq x y z
N MET A 1 1.00 5.63 -10.73
CA MET A 1 0.62 4.30 -11.25
C MET A 1 0.04 4.36 -12.67
N GLY A 2 0.46 5.30 -13.54
CA GLY A 2 -0.02 5.41 -14.93
C GLY A 2 -1.54 5.59 -15.07
N ASP A 3 -2.05 5.54 -16.30
CA ASP A 3 -3.49 5.69 -16.60
C ASP A 3 -4.23 4.35 -16.59
N LEU A 4 -3.56 3.27 -16.99
CA LEU A 4 -4.13 1.93 -17.12
C LEU A 4 -4.55 1.35 -15.75
N SER A 5 -5.76 0.79 -15.70
CA SER A 5 -6.30 0.12 -14.50
C SER A 5 -6.15 -1.41 -14.60
N ASN A 6 -6.87 -2.07 -15.50
CA ASN A 6 -7.00 -3.53 -15.50
C ASN A 6 -5.81 -4.27 -16.15
N THR A 7 -5.10 -3.63 -17.07
CA THR A 7 -3.93 -4.18 -17.77
C THR A 7 -2.63 -3.56 -17.29
N ASN A 8 -2.64 -2.97 -16.09
CA ASN A 8 -1.47 -2.34 -15.53
C ASN A 8 -0.40 -3.41 -15.21
N PRO A 9 0.86 -3.26 -15.65
CA PRO A 9 1.93 -4.21 -15.36
C PRO A 9 2.27 -4.33 -13.86
N LEU A 10 1.75 -3.42 -13.03
CA LEU A 10 1.88 -3.48 -11.58
C LEU A 10 0.86 -4.42 -10.92
N CYS A 11 -0.25 -4.76 -11.60
CA CYS A 11 -1.23 -5.69 -11.06
C CYS A 11 -0.59 -7.05 -10.78
N GLY A 12 -0.87 -7.62 -9.62
CA GLY A 12 -0.33 -8.93 -9.20
C GLY A 12 1.12 -8.89 -8.70
N LYS A 13 1.86 -7.78 -8.88
CA LYS A 13 3.16 -7.60 -8.21
C LYS A 13 2.97 -7.51 -6.70
N THR A 14 4.05 -7.76 -5.97
CA THR A 14 4.07 -7.62 -4.52
C THR A 14 4.93 -6.46 -4.08
N VAL A 15 4.55 -5.88 -2.95
CA VAL A 15 5.31 -4.82 -2.27
C VAL A 15 5.57 -5.26 -0.84
N THR A 16 6.71 -4.86 -0.31
CA THR A 16 7.01 -4.98 1.13
C THR A 16 6.88 -3.62 1.76
N ILE A 17 6.17 -3.56 2.89
CA ILE A 17 5.89 -2.34 3.67
C ILE A 17 6.55 -2.47 5.03
N LYS A 18 7.23 -1.41 5.47
CA LYS A 18 7.83 -1.29 6.79
C LYS A 18 7.30 -0.05 7.50
N PHE A 19 6.78 -0.23 8.72
CA PHE A 19 6.30 0.87 9.57
C PHE A 19 6.39 0.50 11.05
N ARG A 20 6.85 1.44 11.90
CA ARG A 20 7.00 1.26 13.36
C ARG A 20 7.69 -0.07 13.73
N GLY A 21 8.74 -0.45 13.00
CA GLY A 21 9.50 -1.68 13.23
C GLY A 21 8.83 -2.98 12.77
N LYS A 22 7.60 -2.92 12.23
CA LYS A 22 6.90 -4.06 11.65
C LYS A 22 7.06 -4.08 10.14
N THR A 23 7.03 -5.27 9.56
CA THR A 23 7.10 -5.48 8.10
C THR A 23 5.99 -6.43 7.66
N ALA A 24 5.36 -6.14 6.51
CA ALA A 24 4.44 -7.08 5.86
C ALA A 24 4.54 -6.96 4.34
N THR A 25 4.26 -8.06 3.65
CA THR A 25 4.16 -8.11 2.18
C THR A 25 2.70 -8.12 1.76
N ALA A 26 2.38 -7.42 0.67
CA ALA A 26 1.05 -7.34 0.10
C ALA A 26 1.10 -7.41 -1.44
N THR A 27 -0.01 -7.82 -2.05
CA THR A 27 -0.17 -7.86 -3.51
C THR A 27 -0.91 -6.62 -4.00
N VAL A 28 -0.40 -6.00 -5.07
CA VAL A 28 -1.08 -4.88 -5.74
C VAL A 28 -2.30 -5.43 -6.48
N LYS A 29 -3.48 -5.01 -6.04
CA LYS A 29 -4.78 -5.42 -6.60
C LYS A 29 -5.61 -4.26 -7.15
N ASP A 30 -5.35 -3.05 -6.70
CA ASP A 30 -6.15 -1.88 -7.05
C ASP A 30 -5.30 -0.61 -7.21
N LYS A 31 -5.88 0.39 -7.87
CA LYS A 31 -5.27 1.69 -8.15
C LYS A 31 -6.04 2.79 -7.43
N CYS A 32 -5.39 3.46 -6.50
CA CYS A 32 -5.94 4.65 -5.84
C CYS A 32 -5.71 5.92 -6.69
N MET A 33 -6.73 6.40 -7.40
CA MET A 33 -6.64 7.61 -8.26
C MET A 33 -6.42 8.91 -7.48
N GLY A 34 -6.91 8.97 -6.22
CA GLY A 34 -6.79 10.16 -5.36
C GLY A 34 -5.54 10.18 -4.48
N CYS A 35 -4.70 9.14 -4.54
CA CYS A 35 -3.54 9.04 -3.67
C CYS A 35 -2.39 9.92 -4.18
N LYS A 36 -1.80 10.70 -3.26
CA LYS A 36 -0.53 11.40 -3.51
C LYS A 36 0.56 10.39 -3.87
N GLY A 37 1.49 10.77 -4.75
CA GLY A 37 2.64 9.94 -5.12
C GLY A 37 3.35 9.35 -3.89
N GLY A 38 3.62 8.04 -3.92
CA GLY A 38 4.23 7.31 -2.82
C GLY A 38 3.27 6.88 -1.70
N SER A 39 2.01 7.36 -1.69
CA SER A 39 1.00 6.86 -0.75
C SER A 39 0.42 5.54 -1.24
N ILE A 40 0.22 4.61 -0.31
CA ILE A 40 -0.43 3.32 -0.56
C ILE A 40 -1.73 3.26 0.25
N ASP A 41 -2.79 2.79 -0.40
CA ASP A 41 -4.09 2.57 0.23
C ASP A 41 -4.24 1.07 0.54
N MET A 42 -4.40 0.75 1.82
CA MET A 42 -4.31 -0.61 2.32
C MET A 42 -5.69 -1.17 2.61
N THR A 43 -5.86 -2.49 2.46
CA THR A 43 -7.02 -3.15 3.08
C THR A 43 -6.98 -2.94 4.58
N ARG A 44 -8.15 -2.88 5.24
CA ARG A 44 -8.24 -2.76 6.71
C ARG A 44 -7.40 -3.82 7.42
N SER A 45 -7.47 -5.06 6.95
CA SER A 45 -6.69 -6.19 7.49
C SER A 45 -5.18 -6.02 7.38
N LEU A 46 -4.68 -5.33 6.36
CA LEU A 46 -3.25 -5.03 6.21
C LEU A 46 -2.87 -3.84 7.10
N PHE A 47 -3.68 -2.78 7.11
CA PHE A 47 -3.46 -1.59 7.93
C PHE A 47 -3.39 -1.91 9.43
N SER A 48 -4.29 -2.77 9.92
CA SER A 48 -4.34 -3.21 11.32
C SER A 48 -3.10 -3.98 11.80
N LYS A 49 -2.19 -4.38 10.89
CA LYS A 49 -0.88 -4.91 11.28
C LYS A 49 0.06 -3.81 11.78
N PHE A 50 -0.11 -2.58 11.29
CA PHE A 50 0.80 -1.46 11.43
C PHE A 50 0.29 -0.37 12.39
N ALA A 51 -1.01 -0.10 12.40
CA ALA A 51 -1.66 0.98 13.14
C ALA A 51 -3.12 0.60 13.50
N GLU A 52 -3.71 1.27 14.48
CA GLU A 52 -5.14 1.09 14.77
C GLU A 52 -6.00 1.77 13.69
N GLU A 53 -7.12 1.17 13.27
CA GLU A 53 -7.97 1.74 12.20
C GLU A 53 -8.44 3.17 12.51
N GLY A 54 -8.58 3.53 13.80
CA GLY A 54 -8.93 4.88 14.25
C GLY A 54 -7.85 5.94 13.96
N GLU A 55 -6.59 5.55 13.74
CA GLU A 55 -5.53 6.47 13.30
C GLU A 55 -5.78 6.97 11.86
N GLY A 56 -6.55 6.22 11.06
CA GLY A 56 -6.95 6.58 9.70
C GLY A 56 -5.78 6.60 8.70
N ARG A 57 -5.00 7.69 8.70
CA ARG A 57 -3.85 7.88 7.80
C ARG A 57 -2.59 8.18 8.59
N VAL A 58 -1.60 7.30 8.46
CA VAL A 58 -0.28 7.44 9.09
C VAL A 58 0.79 7.85 8.09
N GLY A 59 1.81 8.59 8.56
CA GLY A 59 2.96 9.03 7.77
C GLY A 59 4.26 8.34 8.21
N GLY A 60 5.23 8.24 7.30
CA GLY A 60 6.55 7.64 7.57
C GLY A 60 6.65 6.14 7.32
N ALA A 61 5.68 5.54 6.61
CA ALA A 61 5.81 4.19 6.11
C ALA A 61 6.76 4.14 4.91
N GLU A 62 7.66 3.16 4.92
CA GLU A 62 8.54 2.83 3.80
C GLU A 62 7.95 1.64 3.05
N TRP A 63 8.08 1.63 1.73
CA TRP A 63 7.70 0.46 0.94
C TRP A 63 8.50 0.39 -0.36
N TRP A 64 8.63 -0.83 -0.88
CA TRP A 64 9.31 -1.10 -2.15
C TRP A 64 8.65 -2.28 -2.87
N PHE A 65 8.73 -2.30 -4.20
CA PHE A 65 8.39 -3.48 -4.99
C PHE A 65 9.40 -4.59 -4.72
N ASN A 66 8.91 -5.82 -4.60
CA ASN A 66 9.76 -7.00 -4.58
C ASN A 66 10.27 -7.36 -5.98
#